data_AF-A0A182LXM3-F1
#
_entry.id   AF-A0A182LXM3-F1
#
_cell.length_a   1.000
_cell.length_b   1.000
_cell.length_c   1.000
_cell.angle_alpha   90.00
_cell.angle_beta   90.00
_cell.angle_gamma   90.00
#
_symmetry.space_group_name_H-M   'P 1'
#
loop_
_entity.id
_entity.type
_entity.pdbx_description
1 polymer ?
#
loop_
_entity_poly.entity_id
_entity_poly.type
_entity_poly.pdbx_seq_one_letter_code
_entity_poly.pdbx_strand_id
1 'polypeptide(L)'
;MVLNVHKMRSSVFQIHHAMKKHYSIAPKGTAKASDLFSDEQRRQRENVGRIEKIEVRYLGLPHDTTLVMNRELSTPYDCARHIGEKYCQQSALALVDNKTPWDMRRPLRDSCTLQLLNFTSPEPHIANKAFWRSCSFLLGAVLQASFKPEAGLFLHSFPKPNSKYGACGITFYADTFANSRLIAVKSGSFVHDIVLAEEHWNPTVSELRALSIEMVKLAQKDLPIERLDVSSELALEMFHDNPFKREQIPSVAGQNNGLVTVYRVGDHLDISKGPMMSSTGLLGRCTISASHPVKEGSESGKHFYRMQGVALPNVLRIGHFAYEILENRSRKMNPAKLPNEPFEDAVAEQVA
;
A
#
# COMPACT_ATOMS: atom_id res chain seq x y z
N MET A 1 5.39 4.51 -60.21
CA MET A 1 4.65 5.40 -59.27
C MET A 1 5.23 5.15 -57.88
N VAL A 2 6.25 5.92 -57.49
CA VAL A 2 7.01 5.72 -56.25
C VAL A 2 6.34 6.53 -55.14
N LEU A 3 5.84 5.85 -54.11
CA LEU A 3 5.20 6.48 -52.95
C LEU A 3 6.24 7.13 -52.04
N ASN A 4 6.10 8.44 -51.89
CA ASN A 4 7.01 9.33 -51.20
C ASN A 4 6.81 9.23 -49.67
N VAL A 5 7.77 8.66 -48.95
CA VAL A 5 7.71 8.31 -47.51
C VAL A 5 7.96 9.53 -46.59
N HIS A 6 7.84 10.76 -47.09
CA HIS A 6 8.24 11.97 -46.35
C HIS A 6 7.13 12.72 -45.60
N LYS A 7 5.91 12.16 -45.49
CA LYS A 7 4.78 12.83 -44.81
C LYS A 7 4.25 12.15 -43.54
N MET A 8 4.98 11.19 -42.97
CA MET A 8 4.57 10.42 -41.78
C MET A 8 5.46 10.64 -40.54
N ARG A 9 6.11 11.80 -40.41
CA ARG A 9 7.01 12.09 -39.26
C ARG A 9 6.60 13.25 -38.34
N SER A 10 5.44 13.90 -38.52
CA SER A 10 5.07 15.04 -37.66
C SER A 10 4.06 14.73 -36.53
N SER A 11 3.41 13.55 -36.51
CA SER A 11 2.38 13.25 -35.50
C SER A 11 2.92 12.70 -34.17
N VAL A 12 4.21 12.33 -34.09
CA VAL A 12 4.80 11.72 -32.88
C VAL A 12 5.27 12.78 -31.87
N PHE A 13 5.38 14.06 -32.27
CA PHE A 13 5.92 15.13 -31.42
C PHE A 13 4.90 15.85 -30.53
N GLN A 14 3.60 15.57 -30.65
CA GLN A 14 2.58 16.27 -29.84
C GLN A 14 2.24 15.60 -28.51
N ILE A 15 2.60 14.33 -28.29
CA ILE A 15 2.32 13.64 -27.01
C ILE A 15 3.20 14.21 -25.87
N HIS A 16 4.43 14.64 -26.18
CA HIS A 16 5.35 15.20 -25.18
C HIS A 16 5.00 16.61 -24.69
N HIS A 17 4.17 17.37 -25.41
CA HIS A 17 3.88 18.76 -25.05
C HIS A 17 2.74 18.90 -24.03
N ALA A 18 1.80 17.94 -24.00
CA ALA A 18 0.69 17.94 -23.04
C ALA A 18 1.10 17.49 -21.63
N MET A 19 2.14 16.64 -21.50
CA MET A 19 2.59 16.12 -20.19
C MET A 19 3.34 17.15 -19.33
N LYS A 20 3.69 18.33 -19.86
CA LYS A 20 4.65 19.25 -19.24
C LYS A 20 4.09 20.21 -18.20
N LYS A 21 2.76 20.33 -18.04
CA LYS A 21 2.22 21.34 -17.11
C LYS A 21 2.40 20.98 -15.63
N HIS A 22 2.22 19.72 -15.21
CA HIS A 22 2.23 19.36 -13.77
C HIS A 22 3.10 18.16 -13.37
N TYR A 23 3.73 17.46 -14.31
CA TYR A 23 4.49 16.22 -14.03
C TYR A 23 6.00 16.39 -14.27
N SER A 24 6.81 15.99 -13.29
CA SER A 24 8.26 15.83 -13.44
C SER A 24 8.64 14.37 -13.27
N ILE A 25 9.63 13.95 -14.04
CA ILE A 25 10.31 12.69 -13.81
C ILE A 25 11.36 12.98 -12.72
N ALA A 26 11.07 12.55 -11.48
CA ALA A 26 11.89 12.56 -10.26
C ALA A 26 11.76 13.78 -9.31
N PRO A 27 11.34 13.55 -8.04
CA PRO A 27 11.53 14.49 -6.94
C PRO A 27 12.80 14.16 -6.14
N LYS A 28 13.53 15.20 -5.71
CA LYS A 28 14.75 15.13 -4.86
C LYS A 28 14.48 15.40 -3.36
N GLY A 29 13.26 15.18 -2.88
CA GLY A 29 12.84 15.62 -1.54
C GLY A 29 12.88 14.58 -0.41
N THR A 30 13.17 13.30 -0.69
CA THR A 30 12.89 12.21 0.27
C THR A 30 14.11 11.53 0.90
N ALA A 31 15.33 11.95 0.53
CA ALA A 31 16.55 11.31 1.01
C ALA A 31 16.68 11.36 2.54
N LYS A 32 16.46 12.54 3.15
CA LYS A 32 16.61 12.73 4.61
C LYS A 32 15.71 11.80 5.43
N ALA A 33 14.44 11.64 5.04
CA ALA A 33 13.50 10.77 5.76
C ALA A 33 13.87 9.28 5.62
N SER A 34 14.36 8.86 4.45
CA SER A 34 14.86 7.50 4.23
C SER A 34 16.15 7.22 5.01
N ASP A 35 17.02 8.22 5.14
CA ASP A 35 18.24 8.14 5.96
C ASP A 35 17.88 7.97 7.43
N LEU A 36 16.99 8.82 7.98
CA LEU A 36 16.48 8.70 9.36
C LEU A 36 15.85 7.33 9.63
N PHE A 37 15.11 6.78 8.66
CA PHE A 37 14.53 5.43 8.79
C PHE A 37 15.63 4.35 8.85
N SER A 38 16.66 4.48 8.02
CA SER A 38 17.78 3.53 7.99
C SER A 38 18.60 3.58 9.27
N ASP A 39 18.82 4.78 9.81
CA ASP A 39 19.54 5.00 11.07
C ASP A 39 18.75 4.44 12.26
N GLU A 40 17.44 4.67 12.30
CA GLU A 40 16.58 4.10 13.34
C GLU A 40 16.51 2.57 13.26
N GLN A 41 16.40 2.02 12.05
CA GLN A 41 16.42 0.56 11.83
C GLN A 41 17.75 -0.05 12.33
N ARG A 42 18.87 0.64 12.09
CA ARG A 42 20.19 0.22 12.59
C ARG A 42 20.24 0.29 14.11
N ARG A 43 19.79 1.39 14.71
CA ARG A 43 19.71 1.57 16.17
C ARG A 43 18.90 0.47 16.84
N GLN A 44 17.72 0.14 16.31
CA GLN A 44 16.86 -0.93 16.84
C GLN A 44 17.55 -2.29 16.75
N ARG A 45 18.26 -2.57 15.65
CA ARG A 45 19.03 -3.81 15.49
C ARG A 45 20.20 -3.92 16.46
N GLU A 46 20.92 -2.82 16.70
CA GLU A 46 22.05 -2.78 17.64
C GLU A 46 21.57 -2.93 19.10
N ASN A 47 20.37 -2.45 19.42
CA ASN A 47 19.78 -2.53 20.75
C ASN A 47 19.33 -3.94 21.18
N VAL A 48 19.27 -4.91 20.25
CA VAL A 48 18.89 -6.31 20.57
C VAL A 48 19.89 -6.95 21.54
N GLY A 49 21.15 -6.51 21.54
CA GLY A 49 22.17 -7.00 22.47
C GLY A 49 22.53 -8.47 22.22
N ARG A 50 22.33 -9.33 23.24
CA ARG A 50 22.68 -10.76 23.17
C ARG A 50 21.68 -11.51 22.29
N ILE A 51 22.18 -12.22 21.28
CA ILE A 51 21.34 -13.02 20.38
C ILE A 51 20.79 -14.25 21.12
N GLU A 52 19.48 -14.23 21.36
CA GLU A 52 18.72 -15.39 21.87
C GLU A 52 18.13 -16.20 20.72
N LYS A 53 17.99 -17.51 20.94
CA LYS A 53 17.39 -18.43 19.96
C LYS A 53 15.93 -18.68 20.31
N ILE A 54 15.07 -18.69 19.30
CA ILE A 54 13.65 -19.01 19.40
C ILE A 54 13.31 -20.18 18.48
N GLU A 55 12.30 -20.95 18.86
CA GLU A 55 11.77 -22.05 18.06
C GLU A 55 10.52 -21.59 17.33
N VAL A 56 10.56 -21.63 16.00
CA VAL A 56 9.45 -21.24 15.13
C VAL A 56 8.90 -22.50 14.47
N ARG A 57 7.70 -22.90 14.85
CA ARG A 57 7.02 -24.07 14.26
C ARG A 57 6.26 -23.64 13.01
N TYR A 58 6.81 -23.92 11.84
CA TYR A 58 6.14 -23.70 10.57
C TYR A 58 5.02 -24.74 10.37
N LEU A 59 3.81 -24.24 10.07
CA LEU A 59 2.61 -25.03 9.77
C LEU A 59 2.24 -24.80 8.31
N GLY A 60 2.35 -25.85 7.47
CA GLY A 60 2.01 -25.73 6.06
C GLY A 60 2.71 -26.71 5.14
N LEU A 61 2.52 -26.47 3.83
CA LEU A 61 3.14 -27.27 2.78
C LEU A 61 4.61 -26.86 2.60
N PRO A 62 5.58 -27.78 2.41
CA PRO A 62 5.38 -29.20 2.08
C PRO A 62 5.13 -30.10 3.30
N HIS A 63 5.70 -29.77 4.45
CA HIS A 63 5.44 -30.44 5.72
C HIS A 63 5.73 -29.47 6.89
N ASP A 64 5.09 -29.73 8.02
CA ASP A 64 5.38 -29.01 9.25
C ASP A 64 6.85 -29.17 9.63
N THR A 65 7.49 -28.06 10.02
CA THR A 65 8.93 -28.03 10.32
C THR A 65 9.19 -27.08 11.48
N THR A 66 10.07 -27.46 12.40
CA THR A 66 10.56 -26.56 13.45
C THR A 66 11.86 -25.90 12.99
N LEU A 67 11.89 -24.57 12.99
CA LEU A 67 13.04 -23.76 12.61
C LEU A 67 13.60 -23.05 13.84
N VAL A 68 14.92 -23.09 14.03
CA VAL A 68 15.59 -22.36 15.11
C VAL A 68 16.08 -21.02 14.58
N MET A 69 15.52 -19.93 15.11
CA MET A 69 15.69 -18.57 14.62
C MET A 69 16.27 -17.64 15.70
N ASN A 70 16.67 -16.43 15.31
CA ASN A 70 17.17 -15.42 16.24
C ASN A 70 16.03 -14.50 16.70
N ARG A 71 15.88 -14.35 18.01
CA ARG A 71 14.93 -13.42 18.65
C ARG A 71 15.19 -11.98 18.19
N GLU A 72 14.13 -11.22 17.88
CA GLU A 72 14.16 -9.80 17.45
C GLU A 72 15.01 -9.50 16.20
N LEU A 73 15.51 -10.52 15.49
CA LEU A 73 16.33 -10.37 14.29
C LEU A 73 15.79 -11.14 13.10
N SER A 74 15.45 -12.42 13.30
CA SER A 74 14.90 -13.26 12.24
C SER A 74 13.47 -12.88 11.93
N THR A 75 13.13 -12.92 10.65
CA THR A 75 11.81 -12.53 10.13
C THR A 75 11.07 -13.74 9.54
N PRO A 76 9.74 -13.69 9.37
CA PRO A 76 9.03 -14.71 8.61
C PRO A 76 9.55 -14.92 7.18
N TYR A 77 10.12 -13.87 6.57
CA TYR A 77 10.79 -13.95 5.28
C TYR A 77 12.04 -14.84 5.34
N ASP A 78 12.82 -14.77 6.41
CA ASP A 78 13.96 -15.68 6.62
C ASP A 78 13.47 -17.11 6.81
N CYS A 79 12.39 -17.34 7.56
CA CYS A 79 11.76 -18.66 7.65
C CYS A 79 11.33 -19.18 6.28
N ALA A 80 10.73 -18.33 5.44
CA ALA A 80 10.36 -18.70 4.07
C ALA A 80 11.59 -19.07 3.22
N ARG A 81 12.74 -18.41 3.42
CA ARG A 81 14.00 -18.74 2.73
C ARG A 81 14.52 -20.13 3.09
N HIS A 82 14.33 -20.57 4.33
CA HIS A 82 14.69 -21.93 4.74
C HIS A 82 13.82 -23.01 4.09
N ILE A 83 12.56 -22.68 3.78
CA ILE A 83 11.61 -23.61 3.15
C ILE A 83 11.85 -23.66 1.64
N GLY A 84 11.96 -22.50 0.98
CA GLY A 84 12.31 -22.41 -0.43
C GLY A 84 11.92 -21.09 -1.08
N GLU A 85 12.59 -20.75 -2.19
CA GLU A 85 12.45 -19.47 -2.89
C GLU A 85 11.02 -19.16 -3.35
N LYS A 86 10.28 -20.20 -3.77
CA LYS A 86 8.87 -20.07 -4.17
C LYS A 86 8.01 -19.44 -3.06
N TYR A 87 8.26 -19.79 -1.81
CA TYR A 87 7.53 -19.25 -0.66
C TYR A 87 7.89 -17.78 -0.43
N CYS A 88 9.17 -17.42 -0.57
CA CYS A 88 9.59 -16.01 -0.50
C CYS A 88 8.88 -15.12 -1.51
N GLN A 89 8.68 -15.61 -2.74
CA GLN A 89 8.06 -14.86 -3.82
C GLN A 89 6.52 -14.81 -3.74
N GLN A 90 5.88 -15.86 -3.21
CA GLN A 90 4.41 -15.97 -3.18
C GLN A 90 3.77 -15.52 -1.87
N SER A 91 4.53 -15.48 -0.77
CA SER A 91 4.01 -15.11 0.54
C SER A 91 3.83 -13.60 0.66
N ALA A 92 2.58 -13.20 0.84
CA ALA A 92 2.21 -11.80 1.07
C ALA A 92 2.35 -11.43 2.55
N LEU A 93 1.95 -12.33 3.45
CA LEU A 93 1.95 -12.15 4.90
C LEU A 93 2.30 -13.45 5.61
N ALA A 94 2.59 -13.34 6.89
CA ALA A 94 2.60 -14.44 7.82
C ALA A 94 1.41 -14.35 8.79
N LEU A 95 0.95 -15.50 9.27
CA LEU A 95 0.04 -15.62 10.40
C LEU A 95 0.82 -16.24 11.55
N VAL A 96 0.92 -15.49 12.64
CA VAL A 96 1.58 -15.92 13.87
C VAL A 96 0.52 -16.39 14.85
N ASP A 97 0.71 -17.58 15.42
CA ASP A 97 -0.19 -18.20 16.40
C ASP A 97 -1.65 -18.32 15.93
N ASN A 98 -1.80 -18.60 14.62
CA ASN A 98 -3.08 -18.75 13.92
C ASN A 98 -4.07 -17.57 14.12
N LYS A 99 -3.58 -16.41 14.58
CA LYS A 99 -4.43 -15.29 14.98
C LYS A 99 -3.90 -13.94 14.51
N THR A 100 -2.59 -13.71 14.63
CA THR A 100 -2.03 -12.37 14.45
C THR A 100 -1.39 -12.25 13.07
N PRO A 101 -1.91 -11.39 12.17
CA PRO A 101 -1.27 -11.13 10.90
C PRO A 101 0.04 -10.38 11.13
N TRP A 102 1.10 -10.86 10.50
CA TRP A 102 2.47 -10.40 10.68
C TRP A 102 3.10 -10.09 9.33
N ASP A 103 3.76 -8.93 9.22
CA ASP A 103 4.48 -8.57 8.01
C ASP A 103 5.67 -9.51 7.82
N MET A 104 5.94 -9.89 6.57
CA MET A 104 7.01 -10.85 6.26
C MET A 104 8.39 -10.40 6.72
N ARG A 105 8.64 -9.09 6.78
CA ARG A 105 9.93 -8.48 7.14
C ARG A 105 9.96 -7.95 8.57
N ARG A 106 8.93 -8.21 9.37
CA ARG A 106 8.88 -7.80 10.78
C ARG A 106 9.56 -8.86 11.65
N PRO A 107 10.54 -8.50 12.50
CA PRO A 107 11.21 -9.46 13.38
C PRO A 107 10.26 -10.22 14.30
N LEU A 108 10.60 -11.48 14.58
CA LEU A 108 9.86 -12.34 15.52
C LEU A 108 10.36 -12.13 16.94
N ARG A 109 9.43 -11.92 17.88
CA ARG A 109 9.74 -11.61 19.27
C ARG A 109 9.92 -12.83 20.14
N ASP A 110 9.09 -13.85 19.95
CA ASP A 110 9.02 -15.03 20.80
C ASP A 110 8.88 -16.29 19.95
N SER A 111 9.09 -17.45 20.57
CA SER A 111 8.79 -18.76 19.96
C SER A 111 7.29 -18.82 19.60
N CYS A 112 6.98 -19.19 18.37
CA CYS A 112 5.62 -19.10 17.85
C CYS A 112 5.35 -20.14 16.77
N THR A 113 4.06 -20.29 16.43
CA THR A 113 3.65 -21.03 15.24
C THR A 113 3.52 -20.07 14.06
N LEU A 114 4.02 -20.47 12.89
CA LEU A 114 4.11 -19.64 11.69
C LEU A 114 3.40 -20.31 10.52
N GLN A 115 2.42 -19.62 9.94
CA GLN A 115 1.80 -20.02 8.68
C GLN A 115 2.05 -18.92 7.63
N LEU A 116 2.47 -19.32 6.44
CA LEU A 116 2.68 -18.39 5.33
C LEU A 116 1.39 -18.21 4.53
N LEU A 117 0.91 -16.97 4.42
CA LEU A 117 -0.30 -16.63 3.70
C LEU A 117 0.03 -16.14 2.29
N ASN A 118 -0.67 -16.70 1.31
CA ASN A 118 -0.64 -16.27 -0.08
C ASN A 118 -2.06 -15.92 -0.56
N PHE A 119 -2.19 -15.37 -1.77
CA PHE A 119 -3.49 -14.97 -2.32
C PHE A 119 -4.39 -16.13 -2.74
N THR A 120 -3.84 -17.35 -2.76
CA THR A 120 -4.55 -18.61 -3.10
C THR A 120 -4.89 -19.44 -1.87
N SER A 121 -4.55 -18.98 -0.65
CA SER A 121 -4.80 -19.69 0.60
C SER A 121 -6.31 -19.77 0.89
N PRO A 122 -6.77 -20.74 1.69
CA PRO A 122 -8.18 -20.88 2.08
C PRO A 122 -8.78 -19.64 2.76
N GLU A 123 -7.94 -18.86 3.46
CA GLU A 123 -8.33 -17.63 4.13
C GLU A 123 -7.68 -16.39 3.48
N PRO A 124 -8.04 -16.04 2.23
CA PRO A 124 -7.39 -14.97 1.50
C PRO A 124 -7.75 -13.58 2.03
N HIS A 125 -8.72 -13.48 2.95
CA HIS A 125 -9.27 -12.22 3.43
C HIS A 125 -8.22 -11.33 4.12
N ILE A 126 -7.29 -11.92 4.87
CA ILE A 126 -6.20 -11.20 5.54
C ILE A 126 -5.23 -10.65 4.50
N ALA A 127 -4.78 -11.50 3.58
CA ALA A 127 -3.88 -11.13 2.48
C ALA A 127 -4.50 -10.07 1.57
N ASN A 128 -5.79 -10.19 1.26
CA ASN A 128 -6.53 -9.22 0.44
C ASN A 128 -6.56 -7.84 1.11
N LYS A 129 -6.87 -7.76 2.42
CA LYS A 129 -6.86 -6.48 3.15
C LYS A 129 -5.48 -5.83 3.12
N ALA A 130 -4.40 -6.60 3.28
CA ALA A 130 -3.04 -6.09 3.17
C ALA A 130 -2.69 -5.68 1.74
N PHE A 131 -3.13 -6.43 0.73
CA PHE A 131 -2.92 -6.08 -0.68
C PHE A 131 -3.57 -4.75 -1.06
N TRP A 132 -4.83 -4.53 -0.72
CA TRP A 132 -5.51 -3.27 -1.03
C TRP A 132 -4.87 -2.08 -0.31
N ARG A 133 -4.43 -2.28 0.95
CA ARG A 133 -3.66 -1.29 1.71
C ARG A 133 -2.33 -0.98 1.05
N SER A 134 -1.59 -2.00 0.63
CA SER A 134 -0.34 -1.84 -0.10
C SER A 134 -0.56 -1.14 -1.44
N CYS A 135 -1.65 -1.41 -2.16
CA CYS A 135 -1.96 -0.69 -3.40
C CYS A 135 -2.19 0.81 -3.14
N SER A 136 -2.93 1.16 -2.08
CA SER A 136 -3.09 2.56 -1.66
C SER A 136 -1.75 3.22 -1.31
N PHE A 137 -0.89 2.51 -0.56
CA PHE A 137 0.45 3.00 -0.22
C PHE A 137 1.34 3.22 -1.45
N LEU A 138 1.37 2.25 -2.37
CA LEU A 138 2.14 2.36 -3.62
C LEU A 138 1.60 3.46 -4.54
N LEU A 139 0.29 3.71 -4.53
CA LEU A 139 -0.29 4.86 -5.22
C LEU A 139 0.29 6.17 -4.66
N GLY A 140 0.45 6.30 -3.35
CA GLY A 140 1.09 7.46 -2.71
C GLY A 140 2.52 7.68 -3.20
N ALA A 141 3.31 6.61 -3.25
CA ALA A 141 4.67 6.62 -3.78
C ALA A 141 4.72 7.12 -5.25
N VAL A 142 3.82 6.60 -6.09
CA VAL A 142 3.74 6.97 -7.51
C VAL A 142 3.31 8.43 -7.68
N LEU A 143 2.34 8.90 -6.91
CA LEU A 143 1.89 10.28 -6.95
C LEU A 143 3.01 11.22 -6.53
N GLN A 144 3.67 10.95 -5.41
CA GLN A 144 4.80 11.76 -4.94
C GLN A 144 5.94 11.80 -5.97
N ALA A 145 6.22 10.67 -6.64
CA ALA A 145 7.28 10.59 -7.65
C ALA A 145 6.94 11.28 -8.99
N SER A 146 5.65 11.40 -9.33
CA SER A 146 5.21 11.85 -10.65
C SER A 146 4.93 13.36 -10.71
N PHE A 147 4.47 13.97 -9.62
CA PHE A 147 4.10 15.38 -9.59
C PHE A 147 5.32 16.29 -9.43
N LYS A 148 5.26 17.48 -10.04
CA LYS A 148 6.26 18.53 -9.84
C LYS A 148 6.13 19.14 -8.43
N PRO A 149 7.22 19.63 -7.83
CA PRO A 149 7.16 20.41 -6.59
C PRO A 149 6.19 21.60 -6.67
N GLU A 150 6.12 22.23 -7.85
CA GLU A 150 5.23 23.36 -8.15
C GLU A 150 3.73 23.04 -7.97
N ALA A 151 3.34 21.77 -8.08
CA ALA A 151 1.94 21.36 -7.93
C ALA A 151 1.46 21.37 -6.47
N GLY A 152 2.39 21.50 -5.51
CA GLY A 152 2.06 21.54 -4.08
C GLY A 152 1.35 20.27 -3.58
N LEU A 153 1.79 19.10 -4.06
CA LEU A 153 1.19 17.82 -3.69
C LEU A 153 1.52 17.45 -2.24
N PHE A 154 0.48 17.30 -1.41
CA PHE A 154 0.59 16.66 -0.10
C PHE A 154 -0.24 15.39 -0.02
N LEU A 155 0.33 14.32 0.52
CA LEU A 155 -0.38 13.08 0.78
C LEU A 155 -1.16 13.20 2.09
N HIS A 156 -2.46 12.92 2.08
CA HIS A 156 -3.29 13.00 3.28
C HIS A 156 -3.43 11.62 3.94
N SER A 157 -4.42 10.84 3.53
CA SER A 157 -4.69 9.52 4.09
C SER A 157 -5.25 8.59 3.03
N PHE A 158 -5.10 7.29 3.25
CA PHE A 158 -5.87 6.30 2.52
C PHE A 158 -6.83 5.62 3.49
N PRO A 159 -8.15 5.82 3.35
CA PRO A 159 -9.12 5.21 4.26
C PRO A 159 -9.08 3.68 4.14
N LYS A 160 -9.37 3.00 5.25
CA LYS A 160 -9.48 1.54 5.29
C LYS A 160 -10.50 1.11 4.20
N PRO A 161 -10.22 0.04 3.42
CA PRO A 161 -11.20 -0.51 2.49
C PRO A 161 -12.50 -0.82 3.24
N ASN A 162 -13.59 -0.15 2.86
CA ASN A 162 -14.78 -0.01 3.67
C ASN A 162 -15.44 -1.38 3.94
N SER A 163 -15.75 -1.71 5.21
CA SER A 163 -16.50 -2.93 5.58
C SER A 163 -18.00 -2.70 5.79
N LYS A 164 -18.45 -1.43 5.81
CA LYS A 164 -19.78 -1.05 6.29
C LYS A 164 -20.92 -1.04 5.27
N TYR A 165 -20.66 -1.07 3.95
CA TYR A 165 -21.74 -0.94 2.96
C TYR A 165 -21.79 -2.08 1.93
N GLY A 166 -23.02 -2.58 1.71
CA GLY A 166 -23.61 -3.36 0.61
C GLY A 166 -22.74 -4.05 -0.44
N ALA A 167 -23.12 -5.30 -0.75
CA ALA A 167 -22.46 -6.21 -1.68
C ALA A 167 -22.21 -5.65 -3.09
N CYS A 168 -20.96 -5.72 -3.56
CA CYS A 168 -20.57 -6.21 -4.89
C CYS A 168 -19.04 -6.36 -4.93
N GLY A 169 -18.55 -7.55 -4.57
CA GLY A 169 -17.15 -7.95 -4.72
C GLY A 169 -17.15 -9.39 -5.22
N ILE A 170 -16.32 -9.66 -6.22
CA ILE A 170 -16.24 -10.95 -6.91
C ILE A 170 -15.66 -11.99 -5.94
N THR A 171 -16.50 -12.90 -5.46
CA THR A 171 -16.08 -14.18 -4.90
C THR A 171 -15.93 -15.16 -6.07
N PHE A 172 -14.72 -15.63 -6.35
CA PHE A 172 -14.55 -16.86 -7.12
C PHE A 172 -14.81 -18.03 -6.16
N TYR A 173 -15.71 -18.93 -6.56
CA TYR A 173 -16.42 -19.91 -5.73
C TYR A 173 -15.54 -20.83 -4.88
N ALA A 174 -15.98 -21.09 -3.64
CA ALA A 174 -15.85 -22.38 -2.96
C ALA A 174 -17.02 -22.54 -1.98
N ASP A 175 -17.97 -23.38 -2.37
CA ASP A 175 -18.91 -24.20 -1.59
C ASP A 175 -19.53 -23.68 -0.28
N THR A 176 -20.87 -23.68 -0.31
CA THR A 176 -21.78 -24.06 0.79
C THR A 176 -21.15 -24.22 2.17
N PHE A 177 -21.16 -23.17 2.99
CA PHE A 177 -21.55 -23.28 4.39
C PHE A 177 -21.91 -21.88 4.91
N ALA A 178 -23.10 -21.79 5.48
CA ALA A 178 -23.61 -20.61 6.15
C ALA A 178 -22.68 -20.17 7.29
N ASN A 179 -22.70 -18.86 7.59
CA ASN A 179 -22.08 -18.23 8.78
C ASN A 179 -20.58 -17.97 8.80
N SER A 180 -19.99 -17.48 7.72
CA SER A 180 -18.73 -16.72 7.84
C SER A 180 -18.87 -15.34 7.21
N ARG A 181 -18.72 -14.30 8.04
CA ARG A 181 -18.71 -12.88 7.65
C ARG A 181 -17.47 -12.60 6.79
N LEU A 182 -17.49 -13.07 5.55
CA LEU A 182 -16.48 -12.82 4.55
C LEU A 182 -16.46 -11.32 4.24
N ILE A 183 -15.46 -10.61 4.78
CA ILE A 183 -15.18 -9.23 4.42
C ILE A 183 -14.53 -9.24 3.02
N ALA A 184 -15.37 -9.43 2.00
CA ALA A 184 -14.99 -9.12 0.62
C ALA A 184 -14.67 -7.62 0.54
N VAL A 185 -13.59 -7.25 -0.14
CA VAL A 185 -13.30 -5.84 -0.42
C VAL A 185 -14.27 -5.37 -1.49
N LYS A 186 -15.40 -4.81 -1.05
CA LYS A 186 -16.58 -4.45 -1.86
C LYS A 186 -16.48 -3.09 -2.56
N SER A 187 -15.46 -2.29 -2.25
CA SER A 187 -15.30 -0.94 -2.80
C SER A 187 -14.96 -0.93 -4.29
N GLY A 188 -14.37 -2.01 -4.81
CA GLY A 188 -13.98 -2.15 -6.22
C GLY A 188 -12.80 -1.26 -6.65
N SER A 189 -12.16 -0.56 -5.72
CA SER A 189 -10.97 0.26 -5.94
C SER A 189 -10.18 0.48 -4.65
N PHE A 190 -8.86 0.66 -4.77
CA PHE A 190 -8.03 1.29 -3.74
C PHE A 190 -8.09 2.81 -3.93
N VAL A 191 -7.87 3.54 -2.84
CA VAL A 191 -7.95 4.99 -2.81
C VAL A 191 -6.75 5.58 -2.08
N HIS A 192 -6.33 6.75 -2.50
CA HIS A 192 -5.44 7.60 -1.75
C HIS A 192 -5.91 9.05 -1.88
N ASP A 193 -6.16 9.69 -0.76
CA ASP A 193 -6.56 11.08 -0.72
C ASP A 193 -5.30 11.96 -0.73
N ILE A 194 -5.31 12.96 -1.61
CA ILE A 194 -4.23 13.92 -1.81
C ILE A 194 -4.76 15.34 -1.75
N VAL A 195 -3.87 16.27 -1.47
CA VAL A 195 -4.13 17.70 -1.51
C VAL A 195 -3.26 18.31 -2.59
N LEU A 196 -3.87 19.14 -3.43
CA LEU A 196 -3.18 19.91 -4.46
C LEU A 196 -3.45 21.40 -4.25
N ALA A 197 -2.52 22.24 -4.72
CA ALA A 197 -2.68 23.68 -4.73
C ALA A 197 -3.70 24.17 -5.80
N GLU A 198 -4.01 23.34 -6.79
CA GLU A 198 -4.89 23.69 -7.91
C GLU A 198 -6.36 23.29 -7.65
N GLU A 199 -7.30 24.23 -7.83
CA GLU A 199 -8.73 24.09 -7.52
C GLU A 199 -9.52 23.22 -8.50
N HIS A 200 -9.10 23.16 -9.75
CA HIS A 200 -9.86 22.52 -10.83
C HIS A 200 -9.00 21.51 -11.60
N TRP A 201 -8.20 20.74 -10.88
CA TRP A 201 -7.40 19.70 -11.49
C TRP A 201 -8.28 18.53 -11.93
N ASN A 202 -8.39 18.33 -13.23
CA ASN A 202 -9.10 17.20 -13.83
C ASN A 202 -8.14 16.42 -14.74
N PRO A 203 -7.60 15.29 -14.29
CA PRO A 203 -6.61 14.56 -15.06
C PRO A 203 -7.21 13.96 -16.33
N THR A 204 -6.47 14.11 -17.42
CA THR A 204 -6.76 13.48 -18.70
C THR A 204 -6.51 11.96 -18.64
N VAL A 205 -7.12 11.22 -19.57
CA VAL A 205 -6.90 9.77 -19.70
C VAL A 205 -5.41 9.44 -19.92
N SER A 206 -4.69 10.30 -20.63
CA SER A 206 -3.25 10.15 -20.86
C SER A 206 -2.43 10.28 -19.58
N GLU A 207 -2.79 11.20 -18.69
CA GLU A 207 -2.12 11.38 -17.40
C GLU A 207 -2.40 10.21 -16.45
N LEU A 208 -3.65 9.74 -16.39
CA LEU A 208 -4.00 8.54 -15.60
C LEU A 208 -3.27 7.28 -16.11
N ARG A 209 -3.11 7.15 -17.44
CA ARG A 209 -2.31 6.08 -18.03
C ARG A 209 -0.83 6.22 -17.69
N ALA A 210 -0.28 7.43 -17.68
CA ALA A 210 1.11 7.66 -17.27
C ALA A 210 1.35 7.24 -15.82
N LEU A 211 0.45 7.61 -14.90
CA LEU A 211 0.49 7.15 -13.50
C LEU A 211 0.39 5.62 -13.39
N SER A 212 -0.47 5.00 -14.20
CA SER A 212 -0.59 3.53 -14.25
C SER A 212 0.72 2.87 -14.70
N ILE A 213 1.40 3.44 -15.70
CA ILE A 213 2.70 2.96 -16.18
C ILE A 213 3.76 3.07 -15.07
N GLU A 214 3.80 4.19 -14.33
CA GLU A 214 4.74 4.33 -13.21
C GLU A 214 4.46 3.32 -12.10
N MET A 215 3.19 2.99 -11.83
CA MET A 215 2.84 1.95 -10.87
C MET A 215 3.30 0.55 -11.32
N VAL A 216 3.17 0.23 -12.61
CA VAL A 216 3.70 -1.02 -13.19
C VAL A 216 5.24 -1.05 -13.11
N LYS A 217 5.92 0.06 -13.40
CA LYS A 217 7.38 0.16 -13.25
C LYS A 217 7.82 -0.06 -11.80
N LEU A 218 7.07 0.46 -10.82
CA LEU A 218 7.34 0.24 -9.40
C LEU A 218 7.17 -1.23 -9.00
N ALA A 219 6.17 -1.92 -9.56
CA ALA A 219 5.99 -3.37 -9.35
C ALA A 219 7.15 -4.18 -9.93
N GLN A 220 7.62 -3.83 -11.12
CA GLN A 220 8.72 -4.52 -11.80
C GLN A 220 10.07 -4.41 -11.07
N LYS A 221 10.26 -3.37 -10.24
CA LYS A 221 11.47 -3.22 -9.41
C LYS A 221 11.55 -4.22 -8.24
N ASP A 222 10.44 -4.89 -7.90
CA ASP A 222 10.34 -5.86 -6.80
C ASP A 222 10.98 -5.36 -5.49
N LEU A 223 10.60 -4.15 -5.08
CA LEU A 223 11.16 -3.51 -3.89
C LEU A 223 10.53 -4.08 -2.62
N PRO A 224 11.32 -4.32 -1.56
CA PRO A 224 10.79 -4.72 -0.27
C PRO A 224 9.92 -3.60 0.33
N ILE A 225 8.79 -3.98 0.93
CA ILE A 225 8.03 -3.09 1.80
C ILE A 225 8.47 -3.36 3.23
N GLU A 226 9.13 -2.38 3.83
CA GLU A 226 9.71 -2.48 5.16
C GLU A 226 8.84 -1.75 6.17
N ARG A 227 8.82 -2.27 7.40
CA ARG A 227 8.03 -1.75 8.50
C ARG A 227 8.97 -1.41 9.66
N LEU A 228 8.72 -0.27 10.28
CA LEU A 228 9.41 0.16 11.50
C LEU A 228 8.41 0.80 12.45
N ASP A 229 8.47 0.42 13.74
CA ASP A 229 7.71 1.10 14.79
C ASP A 229 8.65 2.15 15.42
N VAL A 230 8.27 3.43 15.36
CA VAL A 230 9.11 4.57 15.80
C VAL A 230 8.41 5.40 16.86
N SER A 231 9.17 6.21 17.61
CA SER A 231 8.59 7.16 18.56
C SER A 231 7.84 8.29 17.85
N SER A 232 6.87 8.90 18.54
CA SER A 232 6.12 10.05 18.01
C SER A 232 7.03 11.22 17.62
N GLU A 233 8.11 11.46 18.37
CA GLU A 233 9.06 12.54 18.12
C GLU A 233 9.82 12.32 16.80
N LEU A 234 10.36 11.11 16.59
CA LEU A 234 11.06 10.77 15.37
C LEU A 234 10.12 10.75 14.17
N ALA A 235 8.87 10.30 14.34
CA ALA A 235 7.86 10.38 13.29
C ALA A 235 7.59 11.83 12.86
N LEU A 236 7.50 12.77 13.80
CA LEU A 236 7.32 14.19 13.49
C LEU A 236 8.50 14.77 12.69
N GLU A 237 9.73 14.29 12.96
CA GLU A 237 10.91 14.66 12.18
C GLU A 237 10.88 14.05 10.77
N MET A 238 10.55 12.76 10.65
CA MET A 238 10.44 12.06 9.36
C MET A 238 9.40 12.69 8.43
N PHE A 239 8.28 13.16 8.98
CA PHE A 239 7.18 13.78 8.22
C PHE A 239 7.15 15.30 8.35
N HIS A 240 8.29 15.94 8.62
CA HIS A 240 8.39 17.39 8.82
C HIS A 240 7.71 18.21 7.71
N ASP A 241 7.89 17.79 6.45
CA ASP A 241 7.43 18.53 5.28
C ASP A 241 5.93 18.41 5.02
N ASN A 242 5.25 17.43 5.64
CA ASN A 242 3.82 17.19 5.43
C ASN A 242 2.99 17.67 6.63
N PRO A 243 2.26 18.80 6.53
CA PRO A 243 1.49 19.35 7.64
C PRO A 243 0.39 18.39 8.15
N PHE A 244 -0.30 17.71 7.24
CA PHE A 244 -1.41 16.82 7.58
C PHE A 244 -0.95 15.59 8.37
N LYS A 245 0.22 15.03 8.01
CA LYS A 245 0.78 13.89 8.73
C LYS A 245 1.22 14.30 10.14
N ARG A 246 1.78 15.50 10.31
CA ARG A 246 2.15 16.02 11.63
C ARG A 246 0.96 16.17 12.57
N GLU A 247 -0.20 16.59 12.06
CA GLU A 247 -1.44 16.67 12.85
C GLU A 247 -1.98 15.28 13.23
N GLN A 248 -1.83 14.28 12.33
CA GLN A 248 -2.31 12.92 12.56
C GLN A 248 -1.42 12.10 13.51
N ILE A 249 -0.11 12.33 13.51
CA ILE A 249 0.88 11.54 14.26
C ILE A 249 0.56 11.44 15.77
N PRO A 250 0.28 12.54 16.49
CA PRO A 250 -0.04 12.48 17.93
C PRO A 250 -1.28 11.63 18.22
N SER A 251 -2.31 11.72 17.39
CA SER A 251 -3.54 10.92 17.53
C SER A 251 -3.27 9.43 17.28
N VAL A 252 -2.44 9.12 16.29
CA VAL A 252 -2.04 7.73 15.97
C VAL A 252 -1.17 7.15 17.09
N ALA A 253 -0.21 7.91 17.61
CA ALA A 253 0.66 7.49 18.70
C ALA A 253 -0.13 7.22 19.99
N GLY A 254 -1.11 8.07 20.31
CA GLY A 254 -1.97 7.88 21.48
C GLY A 254 -2.77 6.56 21.47
N GLN A 255 -3.06 6.02 20.30
CA GLN A 255 -3.77 4.74 20.16
C GLN A 255 -2.84 3.51 20.16
N ASN A 256 -1.53 3.70 19.99
CA ASN A 256 -0.58 2.60 19.78
C ASN A 256 0.60 2.71 20.75
N ASN A 257 0.30 2.83 22.05
CA ASN A 257 1.28 2.86 23.14
C ASN A 257 2.44 3.86 22.93
N GLY A 258 2.16 5.01 22.31
CA GLY A 258 3.16 6.05 21.99
C GLY A 258 4.04 5.78 20.77
N LEU A 259 3.81 4.68 20.06
CA LEU A 259 4.55 4.28 18.85
C LEU A 259 3.74 4.54 17.58
N VAL A 260 4.43 4.89 16.51
CA VAL A 260 3.85 5.07 15.17
C VAL A 260 4.48 4.05 14.22
N THR A 261 3.64 3.29 13.53
CA THR A 261 4.11 2.34 12.51
C THR A 261 4.32 3.07 11.17
N VAL A 262 5.56 3.09 10.73
CA VAL A 262 6.01 3.67 9.45
C VAL A 262 6.36 2.56 8.48
N TYR A 263 5.94 2.70 7.23
CA TYR A 263 6.28 1.81 6.13
C TYR A 263 7.16 2.53 5.12
N ARG A 264 8.16 1.82 4.59
CA ARG A 264 9.07 2.31 3.55
C ARG A 264 9.00 1.43 2.31
N VAL A 265 9.02 2.05 1.13
CA VAL A 265 9.26 1.40 -0.17
C VAL A 265 10.16 2.27 -1.03
N GLY A 266 11.39 1.79 -1.30
CA GLY A 266 12.42 2.64 -1.90
C GLY A 266 12.61 3.91 -1.06
N ASP A 267 12.39 5.07 -1.67
CA ASP A 267 12.53 6.37 -1.02
C ASP A 267 11.21 6.94 -0.46
N HIS A 268 10.10 6.21 -0.59
CA HIS A 268 8.79 6.67 -0.13
C HIS A 268 8.48 6.11 1.26
N LEU A 269 8.02 6.99 2.16
CA LEU A 269 7.59 6.64 3.52
C LEU A 269 6.15 7.08 3.76
N ASP A 270 5.37 6.25 4.46
CA ASP A 270 4.05 6.64 4.96
C ASP A 270 3.66 5.86 6.23
N ILE A 271 2.70 6.39 6.99
CA ILE A 271 2.15 5.80 8.21
C ILE A 271 0.95 4.89 7.91
N SER A 272 0.87 3.75 8.60
CA SER A 272 -0.25 2.83 8.48
C SER A 272 -0.42 1.95 9.72
N LYS A 273 -1.67 1.70 10.13
CA LYS A 273 -1.98 0.84 11.30
C LYS A 273 -1.96 -0.66 11.01
N GLY A 274 -2.07 -1.07 9.75
CA GLY A 274 -2.24 -2.48 9.38
C GLY A 274 -1.09 -3.01 8.52
N PRO A 275 -0.90 -4.34 8.51
CA PRO A 275 0.19 -4.98 7.80
C PRO A 275 0.08 -4.81 6.29
N MET A 276 1.21 -4.84 5.61
CA MET A 276 1.31 -4.70 4.16
C MET A 276 1.89 -5.96 3.52
N MET A 277 1.73 -6.09 2.21
CA MET A 277 2.38 -7.17 1.46
C MET A 277 3.91 -7.03 1.51
N SER A 278 4.62 -8.13 1.32
CA SER A 278 6.07 -8.23 1.53
C SER A 278 6.94 -7.48 0.52
N SER A 279 6.49 -7.38 -0.73
CA SER A 279 7.24 -6.81 -1.86
C SER A 279 6.32 -6.19 -2.90
N THR A 280 6.79 -5.18 -3.63
CA THR A 280 6.04 -4.58 -4.75
C THR A 280 5.82 -5.55 -5.90
N GLY A 281 6.64 -6.59 -6.07
CA GLY A 281 6.49 -7.59 -7.14
C GLY A 281 5.24 -8.47 -7.00
N LEU A 282 4.58 -8.47 -5.83
CA LEU A 282 3.28 -9.10 -5.64
C LEU A 282 2.14 -8.34 -6.34
N LEU A 283 2.37 -7.07 -6.72
CA LEU A 283 1.46 -6.31 -7.54
C LEU A 283 1.49 -6.82 -8.97
N GLY A 284 0.35 -7.27 -9.47
CA GLY A 284 0.17 -7.69 -10.85
C GLY A 284 -0.36 -6.55 -11.73
N ARG A 285 -1.48 -6.80 -12.41
CA ARG A 285 -2.10 -5.81 -13.30
C ARG A 285 -2.73 -4.68 -12.50
N CYS A 286 -2.31 -3.44 -12.73
CA CYS A 286 -2.85 -2.25 -12.07
C CYS A 286 -3.20 -1.13 -13.06
N THR A 287 -4.29 -0.41 -12.77
CA THR A 287 -4.74 0.77 -13.51
C THR A 287 -5.22 1.84 -12.53
N ILE A 288 -4.73 3.06 -12.68
CA ILE A 288 -5.28 4.25 -12.01
C ILE A 288 -6.46 4.73 -12.86
N SER A 289 -7.65 4.72 -12.28
CA SER A 289 -8.90 4.78 -13.03
C SER A 289 -9.54 6.16 -13.04
N ALA A 290 -9.47 6.90 -11.94
CA ALA A 290 -10.08 8.22 -11.81
C ALA A 290 -9.46 9.05 -10.69
N SER A 291 -9.69 10.36 -10.76
CA SER A 291 -9.56 11.32 -9.67
C SER A 291 -10.91 11.96 -9.42
N HIS A 292 -11.32 12.10 -8.16
CA HIS A 292 -12.55 12.79 -7.78
C HIS A 292 -12.25 13.93 -6.82
N PRO A 293 -12.71 15.17 -7.09
CA PRO A 293 -12.60 16.24 -6.11
C PRO A 293 -13.48 15.90 -4.90
N VAL A 294 -12.93 16.09 -3.70
CA VAL A 294 -13.66 15.94 -2.44
C VAL A 294 -13.99 17.33 -1.92
N LYS A 295 -15.29 17.63 -1.81
CA LYS A 295 -15.75 18.94 -1.33
C LYS A 295 -15.29 19.17 0.10
N GLU A 296 -14.58 20.28 0.30
CA GLU A 296 -14.02 20.69 1.57
C GLU A 296 -15.07 21.32 2.49
N GLY A 297 -14.85 21.18 3.79
CA GLY A 297 -15.38 22.10 4.80
C GLY A 297 -14.27 23.08 5.21
N SER A 298 -14.39 24.33 4.80
CA SER A 298 -13.84 25.52 5.50
C SER A 298 -12.30 25.70 5.67
N GLU A 299 -11.42 25.26 4.75
CA GLU A 299 -10.02 25.75 4.74
C GLU A 299 -9.62 26.42 3.42
N SER A 300 -9.45 27.74 3.45
CA SER A 300 -9.17 28.58 2.28
C SER A 300 -7.88 28.16 1.53
N GLY A 301 -8.02 27.55 0.35
CA GLY A 301 -6.95 27.43 -0.66
C GLY A 301 -6.26 26.07 -0.79
N LYS A 302 -6.78 25.00 -0.18
CA LYS A 302 -6.30 23.63 -0.41
C LYS A 302 -7.42 22.79 -1.01
N HIS A 303 -7.09 21.92 -1.97
CA HIS A 303 -8.10 21.16 -2.68
C HIS A 303 -7.85 19.67 -2.56
N PHE A 304 -8.81 18.97 -1.96
CA PHE A 304 -8.74 17.53 -1.75
C PHE A 304 -9.18 16.77 -3.00
N TYR A 305 -8.38 15.78 -3.39
CA TYR A 305 -8.69 14.86 -4.47
C TYR A 305 -8.53 13.42 -3.99
N ARG A 306 -9.50 12.58 -4.35
CA ARG A 306 -9.45 11.14 -4.16
C ARG A 306 -8.94 10.49 -5.43
N MET A 307 -7.68 10.04 -5.38
CA MET A 307 -7.12 9.20 -6.43
C MET A 307 -7.55 7.77 -6.21
N GLN A 308 -8.00 7.10 -7.27
CA GLN A 308 -8.44 5.71 -7.18
C GLN A 308 -7.97 4.86 -8.34
N GLY A 309 -7.82 3.57 -8.06
CA GLY A 309 -7.38 2.59 -9.03
C GLY A 309 -7.82 1.18 -8.70
N VAL A 310 -7.55 0.27 -9.62
CA VAL A 310 -7.81 -1.16 -9.45
C VAL A 310 -6.55 -1.95 -9.73
N ALA A 311 -6.30 -2.95 -8.91
CA ALA A 311 -5.15 -3.82 -9.05
C ALA A 311 -5.51 -5.26 -8.72
N LEU A 312 -4.74 -6.18 -9.31
CA LEU A 312 -4.80 -7.61 -9.03
C LEU A 312 -3.43 -8.11 -8.60
N PRO A 313 -3.36 -9.08 -7.67
CA PRO A 313 -2.11 -9.78 -7.38
C PRO A 313 -1.51 -10.42 -8.62
N ASN A 314 -0.18 -10.53 -8.67
CA ASN A 314 0.55 -11.11 -9.80
C ASN A 314 0.16 -12.57 -10.12
N VAL A 315 -0.27 -13.34 -9.11
CA VAL A 315 -0.75 -14.71 -9.25
C VAL A 315 -2.15 -14.80 -9.87
N LEU A 316 -2.94 -13.73 -9.80
CA LEU A 316 -4.31 -13.71 -10.33
C LEU A 316 -4.30 -13.13 -11.75
N ARG A 317 -4.53 -14.01 -12.73
CA ARG A 317 -4.64 -13.64 -14.15
C ARG A 317 -6.09 -13.72 -14.57
N ILE A 318 -6.63 -12.61 -15.08
CA ILE A 318 -7.97 -12.54 -15.66
C ILE A 318 -7.90 -12.02 -17.09
N GLY A 319 -8.88 -12.42 -17.91
CA GLY A 319 -8.97 -11.97 -19.30
C GLY A 319 -9.19 -10.44 -19.42
N HIS A 320 -8.86 -9.89 -20.59
CA HIS A 320 -8.95 -8.44 -20.83
C HIS A 320 -10.36 -7.88 -20.57
N PHE A 321 -11.38 -8.57 -21.08
CA PHE A 321 -12.78 -8.17 -20.91
C PHE A 321 -13.21 -8.12 -19.43
N ALA A 322 -12.85 -9.14 -18.64
CA ALA A 322 -13.16 -9.17 -17.21
C ALA A 322 -12.45 -8.03 -16.46
N TYR A 323 -11.20 -7.73 -16.82
CA TYR A 323 -10.48 -6.60 -16.24
C TYR A 323 -11.08 -5.25 -16.60
N GLU A 324 -11.54 -5.08 -17.84
CA GLU A 324 -12.22 -3.86 -18.28
C GLU A 324 -13.50 -3.59 -17.47
N ILE A 325 -14.25 -4.63 -17.10
CA ILE A 325 -15.41 -4.50 -16.19
C ILE A 325 -14.95 -3.94 -14.83
N LEU A 326 -13.83 -4.43 -14.30
CA LEU A 326 -13.25 -3.93 -13.05
C LEU A 326 -12.79 -2.48 -13.17
N GLU A 327 -12.12 -2.12 -14.26
CA GLU A 327 -11.70 -0.76 -14.55
C GLU A 327 -12.92 0.17 -14.60
N ASN A 328 -13.96 -0.21 -15.32
CA ASN A 328 -15.21 0.56 -15.42
C ASN A 328 -15.90 0.73 -14.06
N ARG A 329 -15.93 -0.31 -13.22
CA ARG A 329 -16.44 -0.22 -11.84
C ARG A 329 -15.60 0.72 -10.98
N SER A 330 -14.29 0.68 -11.14
CA SER A 330 -13.32 1.46 -10.37
C SER A 330 -13.31 2.94 -10.72
N ARG A 331 -13.95 3.38 -11.83
CA ARG A 331 -14.12 4.81 -12.15
C ARG A 331 -15.18 5.50 -11.29
N LYS A 332 -16.14 4.74 -10.77
CA LYS A 332 -17.17 5.28 -9.86
C LYS A 332 -16.53 5.67 -8.53
N MET A 333 -16.92 6.82 -7.98
CA MET A 333 -16.35 7.33 -6.72
C MET A 333 -16.50 6.28 -5.62
N ASN A 334 -15.39 5.99 -4.93
CA ASN A 334 -15.37 5.04 -3.84
C ASN A 334 -16.01 5.66 -2.58
N PRO A 335 -17.03 5.01 -1.97
CA PRO A 335 -17.73 5.50 -0.78
C PRO A 335 -16.95 5.24 0.52
N ALA A 336 -15.63 5.03 0.45
CA ALA A 336 -14.79 4.98 1.64
C ALA A 336 -14.85 6.31 2.39
N LYS A 337 -14.59 6.26 3.70
CA LYS A 337 -14.56 7.43 4.59
C LYS A 337 -13.85 8.63 3.95
N LEU A 338 -14.46 9.80 3.96
CA LEU A 338 -13.85 11.02 3.43
C LEU A 338 -12.80 11.59 4.41
N PRO A 339 -11.77 12.31 3.93
CA PRO A 339 -10.79 12.99 4.77
C PRO A 339 -11.40 13.88 5.84
N ASN A 340 -12.56 14.46 5.54
CA ASN A 340 -13.24 15.47 6.36
C ASN A 340 -14.10 14.87 7.49
N GLU A 341 -14.23 13.55 7.54
CA GLU A 341 -14.97 12.88 8.62
C GLU A 341 -14.04 12.71 9.84
N PRO A 342 -14.47 13.13 11.05
CA PRO A 342 -13.65 13.04 12.27
C PRO A 342 -13.17 11.61 12.50
N PHE A 343 -11.96 11.43 13.06
CA PHE A 343 -11.35 10.13 13.40
C PHE A 343 -12.15 9.39 14.51
N GLU A 344 -13.40 9.05 14.28
CA GLU A 344 -14.20 8.20 15.16
C GLU A 344 -13.78 6.73 15.01
N ASP A 345 -12.74 6.34 15.74
CA ASP A 345 -12.65 4.99 16.32
C ASP A 345 -12.79 5.07 17.87
N ALA A 346 -13.28 6.21 18.41
CA ALA A 346 -13.40 6.45 19.86
C ALA A 346 -14.72 5.97 20.50
N VAL A 347 -15.65 5.36 19.74
CA VAL A 347 -16.93 4.87 20.30
C VAL A 347 -17.30 3.53 19.68
N ALA A 348 -16.65 2.44 20.12
CA ALA A 348 -17.20 1.08 20.08
C ALA A 348 -16.30 0.06 20.81
N GLU A 349 -15.95 0.31 22.07
CA GLU A 349 -15.56 -0.78 23.01
C GLU A 349 -15.66 -0.32 24.47
N GLN A 350 -16.76 0.37 24.80
CA GLN A 350 -17.26 0.43 26.18
C GLN A 350 -18.78 0.33 26.10
N VAL A 351 -19.29 -0.82 26.54
CA VAL A 351 -20.54 -1.04 27.31
C VAL A 351 -21.03 -2.46 27.03
N ALA A 352 -20.93 -3.27 28.10
CA ALA A 352 -21.69 -4.47 28.47
C ALA A 352 -21.67 -5.70 27.55
#